data_AF-A0AAJ1RZP3-F1
#
_entry.id   AF-A0AAJ1RZP3-F1
#
_cell.length_a   1.000
_cell.length_b   1.000
_cell.length_c   1.000
_cell.angle_alpha   90.00
_cell.angle_beta   90.00
_cell.angle_gamma   90.00
#
_symmetry.space_group_name_H-M   'P 1'
#
loop_
_entity.id
_entity.type
_entity.pdbx_description
1 polymer ?
#
loop_
_entity_poly.entity_id
_entity_poly.type
_entity_poly.pdbx_seq_one_letter_code
_entity_poly.pdbx_strand_id
1 'polypeptide(L)'
;MICAVMLAVASAPPVTADVNGVPTPPSPTAPCNAISPFAFPCVGTGKFADAVAAECRRIGVNDNLCLVPLASKVTQAATVAYLQSWVHRTAQFQYALGNPVAFKDAQWIGTHNSFNSLVSQFTPSHADSNQQLSMPQQLDIDARSIELDLHYIPQIGQLGNRAVTVCHGRGPDQANLGCTTEPVFTKVLPTITDWLNTNPNEVVLILIEDQLKDATAYASALDTMERQLRRPNGTSLIYHPAPADITANGCANFPRTISRDDVRTAGAQVVLVGDCVPSWGTTVFNWEGQEVQSGSTFDYQPFPKCDATYGPAVYASNIVRYYEDSTFISALINPSRPPTNPAALTPPKAQSMTNCGVNLFGFDQLLPEDGRIQGTLWSWAPDEPRVSVGTCTLQGTDSRWVAAPCGAAHPAGCQDGSGNWHVTAAVTFANAPAACAAAGFTFGLPRTGVQNSGLHTVAAPAGGAWVNYIVT
;
A
#
# COMPACT_ATOMS: atom_id res chain seq x y z
N MET A 1 -30.82 -25.57 47.30
CA MET A 1 -29.38 -25.28 47.49
C MET A 1 -28.66 -25.70 46.22
N ILE A 2 -28.56 -24.81 45.23
CA ILE A 2 -27.61 -24.93 44.11
C ILE A 2 -27.12 -23.50 43.84
N CYS A 3 -25.84 -23.29 44.08
CA CYS A 3 -25.15 -22.00 44.01
C CYS A 3 -24.67 -21.80 42.57
N ALA A 4 -25.19 -20.79 41.87
CA ALA A 4 -24.66 -20.36 40.58
C ALA A 4 -23.59 -19.30 40.82
N VAL A 5 -22.33 -19.66 40.58
CA VAL A 5 -21.20 -18.73 40.59
C VAL A 5 -21.20 -18.00 39.25
N MET A 6 -21.53 -16.71 39.24
CA MET A 6 -21.27 -15.83 38.10
C MET A 6 -19.78 -15.48 38.09
N LEU A 7 -19.08 -15.89 37.02
CA LEU A 7 -17.73 -15.40 36.72
C LEU A 7 -17.86 -13.98 36.14
N ALA A 8 -17.57 -12.97 36.94
CA ALA A 8 -17.38 -11.61 36.46
C ALA A 8 -16.03 -11.52 35.74
N VAL A 9 -16.06 -11.44 34.41
CA VAL A 9 -14.89 -11.10 33.61
C VAL A 9 -14.63 -9.61 33.80
N ALA A 10 -13.67 -9.27 34.65
CA ALA A 10 -13.17 -7.91 34.78
C ALA A 10 -12.47 -7.53 33.48
N SER A 11 -13.13 -6.72 32.65
CA SER A 11 -12.47 -6.03 31.54
C SER A 11 -11.40 -5.12 32.11
N ALA A 12 -10.14 -5.35 31.73
CA ALA A 12 -9.07 -4.40 32.00
C ALA A 12 -9.49 -3.02 31.47
N PRO A 13 -9.15 -1.92 32.17
CA PRO A 13 -9.46 -0.58 31.69
C PRO A 13 -8.82 -0.37 30.31
N PRO A 14 -9.47 0.40 29.41
CA PRO A 14 -8.88 0.74 28.12
C PRO A 14 -7.53 1.41 28.37
N VAL A 15 -6.49 0.86 27.74
CA VAL A 15 -5.16 1.48 27.70
C VAL A 15 -5.36 2.85 27.07
N THR A 16 -5.20 3.91 27.86
CA THR A 16 -5.12 5.28 27.36
C THR A 16 -3.94 5.34 26.40
N ALA A 17 -4.21 5.62 25.12
CA ALA A 17 -3.15 5.93 24.17
C ALA A 17 -2.36 7.14 24.70
N ASP A 18 -1.10 6.90 25.03
CA ASP A 18 -0.19 7.94 25.47
C ASP A 18 0.10 8.86 24.27
N VAL A 19 -0.60 9.99 24.23
CA VAL A 19 -0.39 11.06 23.26
C VAL A 19 0.89 11.86 23.52
N ASN A 20 1.70 11.47 24.52
CA ASN A 20 2.99 12.07 24.79
C ASN A 20 4.14 11.07 24.48
N GLY A 21 4.65 11.16 23.26
CA GLY A 21 6.06 10.84 23.02
C GLY A 21 6.41 9.36 22.90
N VAL A 22 5.57 8.54 22.24
CA VAL A 22 6.15 7.42 21.49
C VAL A 22 7.08 8.08 20.46
N PRO A 23 8.41 7.89 20.54
CA PRO A 23 9.29 8.36 19.49
C PRO A 23 8.74 7.76 18.21
N THR A 24 8.45 8.58 17.21
CA THR A 24 8.31 8.10 15.84
C THR A 24 9.47 7.12 15.66
N PRO A 25 9.22 5.81 15.47
CA PRO A 25 10.31 4.93 15.10
C PRO A 25 10.95 5.64 13.92
N PRO A 26 12.27 5.89 13.94
CA PRO A 26 12.90 6.50 12.80
C PRO A 26 12.44 5.72 11.57
N SER A 27 12.33 6.41 10.42
CA SER A 27 12.29 5.70 9.13
C SER A 27 13.22 4.49 9.21
N PRO A 28 12.91 3.33 8.60
CA PRO A 28 13.75 2.12 8.64
C PRO A 28 15.21 2.30 8.17
N THR A 29 15.68 3.54 8.04
CA THR A 29 17.01 4.02 7.69
C THR A 29 17.80 4.78 8.79
N ALA A 30 17.43 4.81 10.09
CA ALA A 30 18.36 5.39 11.10
C ALA A 30 18.62 4.47 12.31
N PRO A 31 19.90 4.09 12.56
CA PRO A 31 20.88 5.06 13.08
C PRO A 31 22.26 5.03 12.42
N CYS A 32 22.45 4.42 11.24
CA CYS A 32 23.80 4.40 10.68
C CYS A 32 24.33 5.80 10.30
N ASN A 33 23.46 6.80 10.16
CA ASN A 33 23.86 8.22 10.01
C ASN A 33 24.73 8.72 11.19
N ALA A 34 24.62 8.11 12.37
CA ALA A 34 25.48 8.41 13.52
C ALA A 34 26.84 7.71 13.46
N ILE A 35 26.99 6.72 12.57
CA ILE A 35 28.15 5.81 12.47
C ILE A 35 28.96 6.08 11.19
N SER A 36 28.32 6.45 10.08
CA SER A 36 29.01 6.82 8.84
C SER A 36 28.26 7.92 8.07
N PRO A 37 28.99 8.92 7.52
CA PRO A 37 28.42 9.95 6.66
C PRO A 37 28.19 9.46 5.20
N PHE A 38 28.56 8.22 4.88
CA PHE A 38 28.40 7.62 3.55
C PHE A 38 27.29 6.56 3.56
N ALA A 39 26.41 6.60 2.55
CA ALA A 39 25.28 5.66 2.41
C ALA A 39 25.72 4.21 2.22
N PHE A 40 26.77 3.96 1.42
CA PHE A 40 27.26 2.62 1.10
C PHE A 40 27.60 1.72 2.32
N PRO A 41 28.53 2.09 3.23
CA PRO A 41 28.86 1.27 4.39
C PRO A 41 27.66 1.13 5.34
N CYS A 42 26.75 2.11 5.34
CA CYS A 42 25.58 2.11 6.20
C CYS A 42 24.51 1.13 5.76
N VAL A 43 24.11 1.20 4.50
CA VAL A 43 23.14 0.28 3.93
C VAL A 43 23.70 -1.14 4.00
N GLY A 44 24.98 -1.35 3.64
CA GLY A 44 25.60 -2.67 3.71
C GLY A 44 25.61 -3.28 5.11
N THR A 45 25.94 -2.50 6.15
CA THR A 45 25.94 -2.98 7.55
C THR A 45 24.52 -3.28 8.03
N GLY A 46 23.54 -2.44 7.68
CA GLY A 46 22.13 -2.67 8.00
C GLY A 46 21.60 -3.97 7.37
N LYS A 47 21.82 -4.17 6.06
CA LYS A 47 21.42 -5.40 5.35
C LYS A 47 22.06 -6.65 5.95
N PHE A 48 23.32 -6.58 6.37
CA PHE A 48 23.97 -7.69 7.07
C PHE A 48 23.30 -7.98 8.42
N ALA A 49 23.00 -6.94 9.21
CA ALA A 49 22.30 -7.10 10.49
C ALA A 49 20.89 -7.69 10.29
N ASP A 50 20.17 -7.24 9.26
CA ASP A 50 18.86 -7.80 8.86
C ASP A 50 18.97 -9.28 8.51
N ALA A 51 19.98 -9.68 7.72
CA ALA A 51 20.20 -11.07 7.35
C ALA A 51 20.48 -11.96 8.57
N VAL A 52 21.29 -11.50 9.53
CA VAL A 52 21.55 -12.23 10.78
C VAL A 52 20.29 -12.36 11.63
N ALA A 53 19.52 -11.27 11.76
CA ALA A 53 18.25 -11.27 12.50
C ALA A 53 17.23 -12.22 11.85
N ALA A 54 17.15 -12.23 10.52
CA ALA A 54 16.26 -13.12 9.77
C ALA A 54 16.66 -14.59 9.93
N GLU A 55 17.95 -14.91 9.83
CA GLU A 55 18.43 -16.29 10.01
C GLU A 55 18.16 -16.81 11.43
N CYS A 56 18.36 -15.96 12.45
CA CYS A 56 18.01 -16.26 13.83
C CYS A 56 16.52 -16.68 13.95
N ARG A 57 15.61 -15.92 13.34
CA ARG A 57 14.17 -16.27 13.32
C ARG A 57 13.92 -17.56 12.54
N ARG A 58 14.61 -17.76 11.41
CA ARG A 58 14.45 -18.93 10.53
C ARG A 58 14.79 -20.24 11.22
N ILE A 59 15.79 -20.25 12.11
CA ILE A 59 16.16 -21.45 12.90
C ILE A 59 15.26 -21.66 14.13
N GLY A 60 14.16 -20.91 14.25
CA GLY A 60 13.13 -21.08 15.27
C GLY A 60 13.44 -20.40 16.61
N VAL A 61 14.43 -19.49 16.67
CA VAL A 61 14.65 -18.66 17.86
C VAL A 61 13.53 -17.65 17.98
N ASN A 62 13.11 -17.38 19.21
CA ASN A 62 12.10 -16.36 19.50
C ASN A 62 12.54 -15.00 18.93
N ASP A 63 11.63 -14.33 18.22
CA ASP A 63 11.86 -13.06 17.54
C ASP A 63 12.40 -11.94 18.46
N ASN A 64 11.98 -11.90 19.72
CA ASN A 64 12.49 -10.95 20.72
C ASN A 64 13.98 -11.17 21.08
N LEU A 65 14.51 -12.36 20.82
CA LEU A 65 15.93 -12.68 20.99
C LEU A 65 16.73 -12.48 19.70
N CYS A 66 16.06 -12.23 18.57
CA CYS A 66 16.69 -11.98 17.27
C CYS A 66 16.81 -10.48 16.96
N LEU A 67 16.74 -9.63 17.98
CA LEU A 67 16.91 -8.18 17.85
C LEU A 67 18.40 -7.84 17.78
N VAL A 68 18.90 -7.67 16.56
CA VAL A 68 20.30 -7.29 16.29
C VAL A 68 20.39 -5.77 16.15
N PRO A 69 21.40 -5.10 16.76
CA PRO A 69 21.60 -3.67 16.53
C PRO A 69 21.71 -3.37 15.03
N LEU A 70 21.08 -2.26 14.60
CA LEU A 70 20.98 -1.83 13.19
C LEU A 70 20.04 -2.67 12.30
N ALA A 71 19.53 -3.81 12.77
CA ALA A 71 18.52 -4.57 12.05
C ALA A 71 17.12 -4.01 12.28
N SER A 72 16.26 -4.24 11.30
CA SER A 72 14.82 -4.06 11.34
C SER A 72 14.20 -4.93 12.43
N LYS A 73 13.34 -4.31 13.24
CA LYS A 73 12.59 -5.00 14.31
C LYS A 73 11.39 -5.73 13.71
N VAL A 74 11.56 -7.02 13.44
CA VAL A 74 10.49 -7.89 12.94
C VAL A 74 10.03 -8.79 14.07
N THR A 75 8.83 -8.54 14.58
CA THR A 75 8.25 -9.36 15.67
C THR A 75 6.77 -9.66 15.42
N GLN A 76 6.34 -10.84 15.83
CA GLN A 76 4.94 -11.24 15.82
C GLN A 76 4.10 -10.35 16.74
N ALA A 77 4.67 -9.91 17.86
CA ALA A 77 4.01 -8.99 18.79
C ALA A 77 3.65 -7.65 18.11
N ALA A 78 4.55 -7.10 17.28
CA ALA A 78 4.29 -5.90 16.50
C ALA A 78 3.14 -6.09 15.50
N THR A 79 3.10 -7.22 14.79
CA THR A 79 1.99 -7.55 13.88
C THR A 79 0.66 -7.67 14.63
N VAL A 80 0.63 -8.39 15.76
CA VAL A 80 -0.58 -8.52 16.58
C VAL A 80 -1.06 -7.16 17.10
N ALA A 81 -0.13 -6.31 17.57
CA ALA A 81 -0.46 -4.96 18.03
C ALA A 81 -1.02 -4.10 16.88
N TYR A 82 -0.43 -4.19 15.69
CA TYR A 82 -0.91 -3.47 14.50
C TYR A 82 -2.33 -3.87 14.12
N LEU A 83 -2.63 -5.17 14.04
CA LEU A 83 -3.95 -5.68 13.68
C LEU A 83 -5.04 -5.26 14.68
N GLN A 84 -4.67 -4.89 15.91
CA GLN A 84 -5.58 -4.37 16.93
C GLN A 84 -5.59 -2.83 17.01
N SER A 85 -4.72 -2.18 16.24
CA SER A 85 -4.50 -0.73 16.33
C SER A 85 -5.59 0.08 15.63
N TRP A 86 -5.66 1.36 15.98
CA TRP A 86 -6.44 2.35 15.23
C TRP A 86 -5.96 2.49 13.77
N VAL A 87 -4.66 2.34 13.52
CA VAL A 87 -4.07 2.47 12.18
C VAL A 87 -4.67 1.43 11.23
N HIS A 88 -4.65 0.16 11.62
CA HIS A 88 -5.22 -0.93 10.82
C HIS A 88 -6.73 -0.74 10.59
N ARG A 89 -7.50 -0.45 11.65
CA ARG A 89 -8.96 -0.21 11.51
C ARG A 89 -9.26 0.93 10.53
N THR A 90 -8.47 2.00 10.58
CA THR A 90 -8.66 3.16 9.69
C THR A 90 -8.20 2.87 8.27
N ALA A 91 -7.11 2.11 8.09
CA ALA A 91 -6.65 1.65 6.78
C ALA A 91 -7.73 0.78 6.10
N GLN A 92 -8.28 -0.20 6.83
CA GLN A 92 -9.38 -1.06 6.37
C GLN A 92 -10.64 -0.25 6.03
N PHE A 93 -11.00 0.72 6.88
CA PHE A 93 -12.11 1.63 6.61
C PHE A 93 -11.88 2.43 5.31
N GLN A 94 -10.72 3.03 5.12
CA GLN A 94 -10.40 3.80 3.90
C GLN A 94 -10.33 2.91 2.66
N TYR A 95 -9.79 1.70 2.79
CA TYR A 95 -9.78 0.72 1.71
C TYR A 95 -11.21 0.42 1.25
N ALA A 96 -12.11 0.14 2.19
CA ALA A 96 -13.52 -0.11 1.90
C ALA A 96 -14.24 1.13 1.35
N LEU A 97 -13.99 2.30 1.91
CA LEU A 97 -14.55 3.58 1.47
C LEU A 97 -14.18 3.91 0.02
N GLY A 98 -12.96 3.52 -0.38
CA GLY A 98 -12.41 3.69 -1.72
C GLY A 98 -12.78 2.58 -2.72
N ASN A 99 -13.48 1.53 -2.32
CA ASN A 99 -13.85 0.43 -3.24
C ASN A 99 -14.59 0.85 -4.52
N PRO A 100 -15.55 1.81 -4.48
CA PRO A 100 -16.23 2.29 -5.69
C PRO A 100 -15.44 3.39 -6.43
N VAL A 101 -14.26 3.77 -5.95
CA VAL A 101 -13.44 4.82 -6.57
C VAL A 101 -12.65 4.22 -7.72
N ALA A 102 -12.59 4.94 -8.85
CA ALA A 102 -11.79 4.55 -10.00
C ALA A 102 -10.31 4.37 -9.62
N PHE A 103 -9.62 3.41 -10.21
CA PHE A 103 -8.24 3.06 -9.88
C PHE A 103 -7.24 4.22 -10.02
N LYS A 104 -7.45 5.14 -10.96
CA LYS A 104 -6.64 6.37 -11.06
C LYS A 104 -6.76 7.30 -9.84
N ASP A 105 -7.83 7.20 -9.05
CA ASP A 105 -8.08 8.07 -7.89
C ASP A 105 -8.01 7.28 -6.56
N ALA A 106 -8.18 5.96 -6.60
CA ALA A 106 -8.17 5.10 -5.42
C ALA A 106 -6.76 4.90 -4.88
N GLN A 107 -6.59 5.05 -3.56
CA GLN A 107 -5.31 4.82 -2.90
C GLN A 107 -4.95 3.32 -2.85
N TRP A 108 -3.68 3.04 -3.08
CA TRP A 108 -3.01 1.75 -2.97
C TRP A 108 -1.77 1.92 -2.08
N ILE A 109 -1.84 1.35 -0.89
CA ILE A 109 -0.64 1.10 -0.09
C ILE A 109 0.05 -0.08 -0.78
N GLY A 110 1.27 0.13 -1.27
CA GLY A 110 2.02 -0.91 -1.95
C GLY A 110 3.46 -0.97 -1.49
N THR A 111 4.13 -2.01 -1.94
CA THR A 111 5.52 -2.32 -1.64
C THR A 111 6.30 -2.49 -2.93
N HIS A 112 7.55 -2.02 -2.96
CA HIS A 112 8.43 -2.18 -4.10
C HIS A 112 9.22 -3.49 -3.95
N ASN A 113 9.36 -4.23 -5.05
CA ASN A 113 9.96 -5.56 -5.12
C ASN A 113 9.52 -6.45 -3.96
N SER A 114 8.20 -6.58 -3.79
CA SER A 114 7.54 -7.17 -2.61
C SER A 114 8.04 -8.56 -2.25
N PHE A 115 8.47 -9.33 -3.26
CA PHE A 115 9.00 -10.68 -3.10
C PHE A 115 10.42 -10.70 -2.51
N ASN A 116 11.20 -9.63 -2.66
CA ASN A 116 12.62 -9.57 -2.30
C ASN A 116 12.77 -9.42 -0.79
N SER A 117 12.60 -10.53 -0.09
CA SER A 117 12.49 -10.61 1.36
C SER A 117 13.32 -11.73 1.94
N LEU A 118 13.92 -11.46 3.11
CA LEU A 118 14.77 -12.41 3.84
C LEU A 118 13.99 -13.56 4.52
N VAL A 119 12.65 -13.52 4.55
CA VAL A 119 11.82 -14.49 5.29
C VAL A 119 11.86 -15.89 4.68
N SER A 120 11.95 -15.99 3.35
CA SER A 120 11.76 -17.25 2.63
C SER A 120 13.04 -18.08 2.59
N GLN A 121 14.14 -17.47 2.14
CA GLN A 121 15.45 -18.11 2.00
C GLN A 121 16.52 -17.02 1.86
N PHE A 122 17.77 -17.32 2.19
CA PHE A 122 18.89 -16.42 1.88
C PHE A 122 19.41 -16.69 0.46
N THR A 123 19.44 -15.66 -0.38
CA THR A 123 20.14 -15.63 -1.68
C THR A 123 20.93 -14.32 -1.78
N PRO A 124 21.90 -14.20 -2.70
CA PRO A 124 22.56 -12.93 -2.97
C PRO A 124 21.61 -11.77 -3.27
N SER A 125 20.49 -11.98 -3.97
CA SER A 125 19.48 -10.94 -4.18
C SER A 125 18.75 -10.58 -2.87
N HIS A 126 18.37 -11.57 -2.06
CA HIS A 126 17.72 -11.32 -0.76
C HIS A 126 18.67 -10.71 0.28
N ALA A 127 19.98 -10.90 0.15
CA ALA A 127 20.97 -10.16 0.94
C ALA A 127 20.89 -8.65 0.70
N ASP A 128 20.29 -8.25 -0.42
CA ASP A 128 19.90 -6.89 -0.74
C ASP A 128 18.36 -6.73 -0.73
N SER A 129 17.70 -7.21 0.33
CA SER A 129 16.24 -7.28 0.42
C SER A 129 15.56 -5.92 0.40
N ASN A 130 14.48 -5.77 -0.37
CA ASN A 130 13.57 -4.62 -0.27
C ASN A 130 12.62 -4.73 0.92
N GLN A 131 12.30 -5.95 1.36
CA GLN A 131 11.30 -6.20 2.41
C GLN A 131 11.84 -7.13 3.51
N GLN A 132 11.25 -7.00 4.70
CA GLN A 132 11.52 -7.89 5.83
C GLN A 132 10.40 -8.89 6.11
N LEU A 133 9.22 -8.65 5.54
CA LEU A 133 8.03 -9.46 5.69
C LEU A 133 7.83 -10.31 4.43
N SER A 134 7.21 -11.47 4.56
CA SER A 134 6.71 -12.20 3.39
C SER A 134 5.56 -11.43 2.73
N MET A 135 5.25 -11.70 1.47
CA MET A 135 4.14 -11.01 0.79
C MET A 135 2.79 -11.19 1.52
N PRO A 136 2.39 -12.38 2.01
CA PRO A 136 1.20 -12.51 2.84
C PRO A 136 1.22 -11.61 4.08
N GLN A 137 2.36 -11.49 4.75
CA GLN A 137 2.51 -10.60 5.90
C GLN A 137 2.44 -9.11 5.52
N GLN A 138 2.92 -8.74 4.33
CA GLN A 138 2.73 -7.38 3.78
C GLN A 138 1.25 -7.10 3.52
N LEU A 139 0.51 -8.08 2.98
CA LEU A 139 -0.94 -7.99 2.78
C LEU A 139 -1.69 -7.93 4.13
N ASP A 140 -1.23 -8.64 5.16
CA ASP A 140 -1.81 -8.55 6.51
C ASP A 140 -1.67 -7.14 7.11
N ILE A 141 -0.65 -6.38 6.72
CA ILE A 141 -0.45 -4.98 7.14
C ILE A 141 -0.96 -3.95 6.11
N ASP A 142 -2.07 -4.28 5.46
CA ASP A 142 -2.85 -3.40 4.57
C ASP A 142 -2.21 -3.03 3.22
N ALA A 143 -1.07 -3.63 2.85
CA ALA A 143 -0.59 -3.52 1.47
C ALA A 143 -1.58 -4.21 0.51
N ARG A 144 -1.87 -3.57 -0.62
CA ARG A 144 -2.80 -4.07 -1.66
C ARG A 144 -2.26 -3.89 -3.08
N SER A 145 -1.05 -3.35 -3.20
CA SER A 145 -0.26 -3.46 -4.42
C SER A 145 1.09 -4.12 -4.10
N ILE A 146 1.45 -5.12 -4.90
CA ILE A 146 2.71 -5.85 -4.77
C ILE A 146 3.40 -5.92 -6.13
N GLU A 147 4.70 -6.09 -6.12
CA GLU A 147 5.55 -6.08 -7.31
C GLU A 147 6.39 -7.35 -7.36
N LEU A 148 6.48 -7.93 -8.56
CA LEU A 148 7.21 -9.17 -8.87
C LEU A 148 8.09 -8.97 -10.09
N ASP A 149 9.39 -9.25 -9.94
CA ASP A 149 10.35 -9.17 -11.04
C ASP A 149 10.54 -10.58 -11.60
N LEU A 150 10.13 -10.79 -12.85
CA LEU A 150 10.18 -12.11 -13.46
C LEU A 150 11.38 -12.23 -14.38
N HIS A 151 12.32 -13.10 -14.02
CA HIS A 151 13.49 -13.44 -14.82
C HIS A 151 13.36 -14.86 -15.38
N TYR A 152 13.98 -15.11 -16.53
CA TYR A 152 14.12 -16.47 -17.05
C TYR A 152 15.58 -16.91 -16.93
N ILE A 153 15.92 -17.75 -15.96
CA ILE A 153 17.33 -18.11 -15.66
C ILE A 153 17.51 -19.62 -15.46
N PRO A 154 18.73 -20.15 -15.66
CA PRO A 154 19.06 -21.53 -15.29
C PRO A 154 18.85 -21.81 -13.81
N GLN A 155 18.20 -22.93 -13.48
CA GLN A 155 17.91 -23.34 -12.11
C GLN A 155 18.77 -24.54 -11.69
N ILE A 156 19.52 -24.40 -10.60
CA ILE A 156 20.35 -25.49 -10.05
C ILE A 156 19.47 -26.69 -9.70
N GLY A 157 18.31 -26.45 -9.06
CA GLY A 157 17.34 -27.48 -8.72
C GLY A 157 16.67 -28.16 -9.92
N GLN A 158 16.89 -27.68 -11.14
CA GLN A 158 16.40 -28.25 -12.39
C GLN A 158 17.54 -28.65 -13.35
N LEU A 159 18.72 -28.98 -12.81
CA LEU A 159 19.89 -29.41 -13.57
C LEU A 159 20.33 -28.40 -14.65
N GLY A 160 20.14 -27.10 -14.38
CA GLY A 160 20.50 -26.02 -15.30
C GLY A 160 19.44 -25.69 -16.35
N ASN A 161 18.30 -26.41 -16.37
CA ASN A 161 17.16 -25.98 -17.18
C ASN A 161 16.67 -24.61 -16.72
N ARG A 162 16.22 -23.78 -17.67
CA ARG A 162 15.72 -22.45 -17.36
C ARG A 162 14.30 -22.50 -16.84
N ALA A 163 13.97 -21.62 -15.91
CA ALA A 163 12.61 -21.44 -15.41
C ALA A 163 12.32 -19.98 -15.11
N VAL A 164 11.03 -19.64 -15.12
CA VAL A 164 10.54 -18.33 -14.66
C VAL A 164 10.78 -18.23 -13.16
N THR A 165 11.58 -17.25 -12.77
CA THR A 165 12.14 -17.07 -11.44
C THR A 165 11.80 -15.67 -10.96
N VAL A 166 11.39 -15.56 -9.69
CA VAL A 166 11.12 -14.25 -9.09
C VAL A 166 12.39 -13.79 -8.41
N CYS A 167 13.04 -12.77 -8.96
CA CYS A 167 14.40 -12.39 -8.55
C CYS A 167 14.61 -10.90 -8.66
N HIS A 168 15.28 -10.31 -7.66
CA HIS A 168 15.75 -8.95 -7.73
C HIS A 168 17.15 -8.94 -8.37
N GLY A 169 17.24 -8.55 -9.63
CA GLY A 169 18.48 -8.57 -10.41
C GLY A 169 18.44 -7.67 -11.65
N ARG A 170 19.54 -7.64 -12.39
CA ARG A 170 19.62 -6.91 -13.66
C ARG A 170 18.92 -7.67 -14.78
N GLY A 171 18.62 -6.97 -15.88
CA GLY A 171 18.03 -7.58 -17.06
C GLY A 171 18.93 -8.61 -17.77
N PRO A 172 18.37 -9.33 -18.75
CA PRO A 172 19.09 -10.35 -19.52
C PRO A 172 20.23 -9.79 -20.38
N ASP A 173 20.17 -8.52 -20.77
CA ASP A 173 21.26 -7.78 -21.44
C ASP A 173 22.50 -7.64 -20.55
N GLN A 174 22.30 -7.66 -19.23
CA GLN A 174 23.34 -7.73 -18.21
C GLN A 174 23.42 -9.13 -17.59
N ALA A 175 23.13 -10.17 -18.36
CA ALA A 175 23.25 -11.58 -17.98
C ALA A 175 22.47 -11.99 -16.71
N ASN A 176 21.39 -11.28 -16.36
CA ASN A 176 20.63 -11.51 -15.11
C ASN A 176 21.50 -11.41 -13.84
N LEU A 177 22.51 -10.54 -13.84
CA LEU A 177 23.40 -10.35 -12.69
C LEU A 177 22.60 -9.98 -11.43
N GLY A 178 22.82 -10.72 -10.35
CA GLY A 178 22.05 -10.63 -9.10
C GLY A 178 21.15 -11.85 -8.88
N CYS A 179 20.76 -12.53 -9.96
CA CYS A 179 19.95 -13.75 -9.88
C CYS A 179 20.80 -15.03 -9.85
N THR A 180 20.40 -15.95 -8.98
CA THR A 180 21.08 -17.20 -8.66
C THR A 180 20.11 -18.37 -8.46
N THR A 181 19.57 -18.53 -7.25
CA THR A 181 18.78 -19.68 -6.78
C THR A 181 17.45 -19.24 -6.18
N GLU A 182 17.00 -18.05 -6.54
CA GLU A 182 15.74 -17.47 -6.12
C GLU A 182 14.57 -18.39 -6.51
N PRO A 183 13.44 -18.34 -5.80
CA PRO A 183 12.37 -19.28 -6.02
C PRO A 183 11.73 -19.09 -7.40
N VAL A 184 11.40 -20.21 -8.03
CA VAL A 184 10.61 -20.20 -9.28
C VAL A 184 9.20 -19.66 -9.03
N PHE A 185 8.63 -19.01 -10.04
CA PHE A 185 7.34 -18.33 -9.95
C PHE A 185 6.20 -19.27 -9.52
N THR A 186 6.25 -20.55 -9.91
CA THR A 186 5.31 -21.59 -9.48
C THR A 186 5.33 -21.89 -7.98
N LYS A 187 6.39 -21.50 -7.25
CA LYS A 187 6.45 -21.58 -5.78
C LYS A 187 6.04 -20.28 -5.11
N VAL A 188 6.28 -19.14 -5.75
CA VAL A 188 6.02 -17.80 -5.18
C VAL A 188 4.54 -17.45 -5.27
N LEU A 189 3.95 -17.57 -6.45
CA LEU A 189 2.58 -17.12 -6.71
C LEU A 189 1.52 -17.77 -5.81
N PRO A 190 1.59 -19.08 -5.46
CA PRO A 190 0.63 -19.71 -4.56
C PRO A 190 0.52 -19.03 -3.19
N THR A 191 1.59 -18.42 -2.68
CA THR A 191 1.54 -17.73 -1.38
C THR A 191 0.55 -16.56 -1.37
N ILE A 192 0.42 -15.87 -2.52
CA ILE A 192 -0.55 -14.79 -2.71
C ILE A 192 -1.95 -15.38 -2.92
N THR A 193 -2.07 -16.44 -3.73
CA THR A 193 -3.34 -17.16 -3.96
C THR A 193 -3.96 -17.65 -2.65
N ASP A 194 -3.15 -18.27 -1.79
CA ASP A 194 -3.62 -18.84 -0.53
C ASP A 194 -4.17 -17.75 0.39
N TRP A 195 -3.48 -16.62 0.48
CA TRP A 195 -3.95 -15.45 1.24
C TRP A 195 -5.27 -14.91 0.67
N LEU A 196 -5.38 -14.74 -0.65
CA LEU A 196 -6.59 -14.24 -1.32
C LEU A 196 -7.79 -15.16 -1.11
N ASN A 197 -7.57 -16.48 -1.12
CA ASN A 197 -8.62 -17.47 -0.87
C ASN A 197 -9.14 -17.42 0.58
N THR A 198 -8.33 -16.96 1.53
CA THR A 198 -8.77 -16.69 2.91
C THR A 198 -9.35 -15.29 3.12
N ASN A 199 -9.20 -14.40 2.12
CA ASN A 199 -9.63 -13.00 2.16
C ASN A 199 -10.45 -12.62 0.91
N PRO A 200 -11.66 -13.20 0.72
CA PRO A 200 -12.41 -13.13 -0.55
C PRO A 200 -12.91 -11.73 -0.93
N ASN A 201 -12.89 -10.78 0.01
CA ASN A 201 -13.36 -9.41 -0.21
C ASN A 201 -12.25 -8.47 -0.69
N GLU A 202 -11.02 -8.96 -0.75
CA GLU A 202 -9.82 -8.18 -1.06
C GLU A 202 -9.48 -8.23 -2.55
N VAL A 203 -9.00 -7.10 -3.04
CA VAL A 203 -8.45 -6.92 -4.39
C VAL A 203 -6.98 -6.50 -4.28
N VAL A 204 -6.10 -7.20 -4.99
CA VAL A 204 -4.66 -6.95 -5.07
C VAL A 204 -4.26 -6.58 -6.49
N LEU A 205 -3.52 -5.49 -6.62
CA LEU A 205 -2.84 -5.09 -7.85
C LEU A 205 -1.43 -5.69 -7.86
N ILE A 206 -1.14 -6.59 -8.81
CA ILE A 206 0.18 -7.20 -8.97
C ILE A 206 0.87 -6.54 -10.16
N LEU A 207 1.94 -5.80 -9.87
CA LEU A 207 2.85 -5.26 -10.86
C LEU A 207 3.87 -6.33 -11.23
N ILE A 208 4.04 -6.59 -12.53
CA ILE A 208 5.04 -7.52 -13.05
C ILE A 208 6.10 -6.71 -13.77
N GLU A 209 7.31 -6.65 -13.21
CA GLU A 209 8.47 -6.17 -13.94
C GLU A 209 8.96 -7.27 -14.88
N ASP A 210 8.88 -6.98 -16.19
CA ASP A 210 9.24 -7.95 -17.23
C ASP A 210 10.76 -7.94 -17.49
N GLN A 211 11.46 -8.87 -16.85
CA GLN A 211 12.84 -9.25 -17.16
C GLN A 211 12.92 -10.62 -17.87
N LEU A 212 11.79 -11.12 -18.40
CA LEU A 212 11.72 -12.42 -19.06
C LEU A 212 12.37 -12.35 -20.45
N LYS A 213 11.92 -11.39 -21.25
CA LYS A 213 12.38 -11.09 -22.64
C LYS A 213 12.62 -12.34 -23.51
N ASP A 214 11.83 -13.40 -23.30
CA ASP A 214 11.93 -14.69 -23.97
C ASP A 214 10.53 -15.30 -24.19
N ALA A 215 10.27 -15.76 -25.42
CA ALA A 215 8.95 -16.28 -25.81
C ALA A 215 8.49 -17.51 -25.00
N THR A 216 9.41 -18.41 -24.66
CA THR A 216 9.13 -19.61 -23.86
C THR A 216 8.81 -19.22 -22.42
N ALA A 217 9.53 -18.24 -21.89
CA ALA A 217 9.32 -17.72 -20.55
C ALA A 217 7.94 -17.07 -20.40
N TYR A 218 7.50 -16.26 -21.37
CA TYR A 218 6.15 -15.67 -21.33
C TYR A 218 5.06 -16.73 -21.31
N ALA A 219 5.15 -17.77 -22.15
CA ALA A 219 4.19 -18.86 -22.16
C ALA A 219 4.14 -19.58 -20.79
N SER A 220 5.31 -19.84 -20.20
CA SER A 220 5.41 -20.47 -18.87
C SER A 220 4.88 -19.56 -17.74
N ALA A 221 5.09 -18.24 -17.83
CA ALA A 221 4.58 -17.29 -16.86
C ALA A 221 3.06 -17.19 -16.94
N LEU A 222 2.50 -17.07 -18.15
CA LEU A 222 1.06 -17.07 -18.40
C LEU A 222 0.40 -18.33 -17.84
N ASP A 223 0.93 -19.50 -18.18
CA ASP A 223 0.43 -20.79 -17.71
C ASP A 223 0.55 -20.95 -16.18
N THR A 224 1.54 -20.30 -15.55
CA THR A 224 1.64 -20.25 -14.08
C THR A 224 0.54 -19.37 -13.48
N MET A 225 0.33 -18.16 -14.01
CA MET A 225 -0.73 -17.24 -13.55
C MET A 225 -2.11 -17.89 -13.68
N GLU A 226 -2.43 -18.39 -14.87
CA GLU A 226 -3.74 -18.98 -15.17
C GLU A 226 -4.04 -20.25 -14.37
N ARG A 227 -3.02 -21.02 -13.95
CA ARG A 227 -3.23 -22.23 -13.13
C ARG A 227 -3.26 -21.94 -11.64
N GLN A 228 -2.41 -21.03 -11.16
CA GLN A 228 -2.21 -20.81 -9.72
C GLN A 228 -3.12 -19.74 -9.14
N LEU A 229 -3.53 -18.72 -9.89
CA LEU A 229 -4.44 -17.68 -9.39
C LEU A 229 -5.90 -18.15 -9.51
N ARG A 230 -6.22 -19.21 -8.77
CA ARG A 230 -7.54 -19.83 -8.75
C ARG A 230 -8.05 -20.07 -7.35
N ARG A 231 -9.37 -20.09 -7.24
CA ARG A 231 -10.07 -20.57 -6.05
C ARG A 231 -10.00 -22.09 -5.94
N PRO A 232 -10.27 -22.67 -4.77
CA PRO A 232 -10.34 -24.13 -4.60
C PRO A 232 -11.35 -24.81 -5.54
N ASN A 233 -12.40 -24.10 -5.97
CA ASN A 233 -13.39 -24.61 -6.94
C ASN A 233 -12.96 -24.45 -8.41
N GLY A 234 -11.73 -23.99 -8.66
CA GLY A 234 -11.15 -23.81 -9.99
C GLY A 234 -11.54 -22.52 -10.70
N THR A 235 -12.36 -21.63 -10.13
CA THR A 235 -12.64 -20.33 -10.77
C THR A 235 -11.44 -19.40 -10.69
N SER A 236 -11.25 -18.57 -11.71
CA SER A 236 -10.12 -17.63 -11.75
C SER A 236 -10.29 -16.53 -10.70
N LEU A 237 -9.18 -16.10 -10.11
CA LEU A 237 -9.07 -14.88 -9.31
C LEU A 237 -8.71 -13.66 -10.16
N ILE A 238 -8.36 -13.84 -11.43
CA ILE A 238 -7.84 -12.77 -12.29
C ILE A 238 -8.99 -11.97 -12.91
N TYR A 239 -8.86 -10.65 -12.89
CA TYR A 239 -9.65 -9.75 -13.72
C TYR A 239 -8.97 -9.63 -15.08
N HIS A 240 -9.51 -10.31 -16.08
CA HIS A 240 -8.90 -10.36 -17.41
C HIS A 240 -9.23 -9.12 -18.27
N PRO A 241 -8.31 -8.70 -19.15
CA PRO A 241 -8.64 -7.91 -20.33
C PRO A 241 -9.86 -8.45 -21.07
N ALA A 242 -10.82 -7.56 -21.37
CA ALA A 242 -11.92 -7.94 -22.25
C ALA A 242 -11.38 -8.14 -23.67
N PRO A 243 -11.81 -9.19 -24.41
CA PRO A 243 -11.32 -9.42 -25.77
C PRO A 243 -11.51 -8.23 -26.72
N ALA A 244 -12.53 -7.40 -26.49
CA ALA A 244 -12.81 -6.21 -27.29
C ALA A 244 -11.80 -5.05 -27.04
N ASP A 245 -11.11 -5.06 -25.91
CA ASP A 245 -10.14 -4.03 -25.51
C ASP A 245 -8.71 -4.38 -25.94
N ILE A 246 -8.48 -5.61 -26.40
CA ILE A 246 -7.18 -6.06 -26.92
C ILE A 246 -6.94 -5.40 -28.28
N THR A 247 -5.93 -4.56 -28.36
CA THR A 247 -5.59 -3.83 -29.59
C THR A 247 -4.77 -4.69 -30.56
N ALA A 248 -4.43 -4.13 -31.73
CA ALA A 248 -3.62 -4.81 -32.74
C ALA A 248 -2.22 -5.22 -32.25
N ASN A 249 -1.71 -4.60 -31.18
CA ASN A 249 -0.45 -5.00 -30.54
C ASN A 249 -0.60 -6.21 -29.59
N GLY A 250 -1.79 -6.80 -29.48
CA GLY A 250 -2.05 -7.98 -28.64
C GLY A 250 -2.22 -7.68 -27.16
N CYS A 251 -2.33 -6.42 -26.75
CA CYS A 251 -2.51 -6.00 -25.36
C CYS A 251 -3.74 -5.11 -25.20
N ALA A 252 -4.34 -5.15 -24.01
CA ALA A 252 -5.28 -4.12 -23.56
C ALA A 252 -4.60 -3.18 -22.57
N ASN A 253 -4.86 -1.88 -22.66
CA ASN A 253 -4.39 -0.92 -21.66
C ASN A 253 -5.10 -1.13 -20.32
N PHE A 254 -4.39 -0.91 -19.22
CA PHE A 254 -4.98 -0.98 -17.89
C PHE A 254 -6.16 0.00 -17.73
N PRO A 255 -7.38 -0.48 -17.43
CA PRO A 255 -8.59 0.31 -17.49
C PRO A 255 -8.78 1.14 -16.21
N ARG A 256 -8.11 2.27 -16.10
CA ARG A 256 -8.05 3.09 -14.87
C ARG A 256 -9.37 3.61 -14.31
N THR A 257 -10.43 3.55 -15.10
CA THR A 257 -11.78 3.98 -14.71
C THR A 257 -12.55 2.92 -13.95
N ILE A 258 -12.10 1.65 -13.95
CA ILE A 258 -12.70 0.61 -13.12
C ILE A 258 -12.34 0.84 -11.65
N SER A 259 -13.14 0.24 -10.78
CA SER A 259 -13.01 0.27 -9.33
C SER A 259 -12.75 -1.13 -8.78
N ARG A 260 -12.47 -1.24 -7.47
CA ARG A 260 -12.34 -2.55 -6.82
C ARG A 260 -13.68 -3.27 -6.77
N ASP A 261 -14.77 -2.53 -6.69
CA ASP A 261 -16.12 -3.09 -6.79
C ASP A 261 -16.38 -3.75 -8.15
N ASP A 262 -15.90 -3.15 -9.26
CA ASP A 262 -16.02 -3.75 -10.59
C ASP A 262 -15.25 -5.07 -10.69
N VAL A 263 -14.02 -5.10 -10.16
CA VAL A 263 -13.20 -6.32 -10.10
C VAL A 263 -13.90 -7.43 -9.32
N ARG A 264 -14.45 -7.12 -8.14
CA ARG A 264 -15.19 -8.10 -7.32
C ARG A 264 -16.50 -8.53 -7.97
N THR A 265 -17.20 -7.62 -8.63
CA THR A 265 -18.44 -7.90 -9.38
C THR A 265 -18.17 -8.87 -10.53
N ALA A 266 -17.00 -8.77 -11.17
CA ALA A 266 -16.54 -9.74 -12.16
C ALA A 266 -16.11 -11.09 -11.55
N GLY A 267 -16.20 -11.26 -10.23
CA GLY A 267 -15.78 -12.47 -9.53
C GLY A 267 -14.26 -12.60 -9.41
N ALA A 268 -13.52 -11.51 -9.57
CA ALA A 268 -12.06 -11.48 -9.49
C ALA A 268 -11.56 -10.80 -8.20
N GLN A 269 -10.27 -10.98 -7.93
CA GLN A 269 -9.53 -10.40 -6.81
C GLN A 269 -8.13 -9.91 -7.21
N VAL A 270 -7.65 -10.25 -8.40
CA VAL A 270 -6.29 -9.91 -8.84
C VAL A 270 -6.36 -9.14 -10.14
N VAL A 271 -5.66 -8.01 -10.19
CA VAL A 271 -5.42 -7.28 -11.43
C VAL A 271 -3.93 -7.32 -11.72
N LEU A 272 -3.55 -7.84 -12.88
CA LEU A 272 -2.15 -8.00 -13.30
C LEU A 272 -1.81 -6.90 -14.29
N VAL A 273 -0.69 -6.21 -14.06
CA VAL A 273 -0.19 -5.14 -14.94
C VAL A 273 1.31 -5.32 -15.19
N GLY A 274 1.77 -4.94 -16.37
CA GLY A 274 3.18 -5.00 -16.75
C GLY A 274 3.41 -4.49 -18.17
N ASP A 275 4.57 -4.81 -18.75
CA ASP A 275 4.89 -4.48 -20.14
C ASP A 275 3.87 -5.09 -21.12
N CYS A 276 3.55 -4.37 -22.18
CA CYS A 276 2.77 -4.94 -23.29
C CYS A 276 3.57 -6.03 -24.01
N VAL A 277 3.18 -7.28 -23.79
CA VAL A 277 3.69 -8.44 -24.52
C VAL A 277 2.50 -9.25 -25.06
N PRO A 278 2.36 -9.41 -26.39
CA PRO A 278 1.21 -10.10 -26.98
C PRO A 278 0.94 -11.51 -26.41
N SER A 279 1.99 -12.22 -26.01
CA SER A 279 1.92 -13.60 -25.52
C SER A 279 1.24 -13.75 -24.15
N TRP A 280 1.12 -12.70 -23.35
CA TRP A 280 0.38 -12.70 -22.09
C TRP A 280 -0.72 -11.63 -22.01
N GLY A 281 -0.92 -10.86 -23.09
CA GLY A 281 -1.77 -9.66 -23.11
C GLY A 281 -3.27 -9.93 -22.94
N THR A 282 -3.68 -11.20 -22.94
CA THR A 282 -5.03 -11.64 -22.56
C THR A 282 -5.25 -11.73 -21.05
N THR A 283 -4.18 -11.61 -20.25
CA THR A 283 -4.18 -11.83 -18.80
C THR A 283 -3.51 -10.67 -18.06
N VAL A 284 -2.45 -10.08 -18.63
CA VAL A 284 -1.73 -8.93 -18.08
C VAL A 284 -2.09 -7.67 -18.87
N PHE A 285 -2.58 -6.65 -18.18
CA PHE A 285 -2.83 -5.35 -18.81
C PHE A 285 -1.53 -4.60 -19.09
N ASN A 286 -1.49 -3.90 -20.21
CA ASN A 286 -0.42 -2.95 -20.49
C ASN A 286 -0.48 -1.80 -19.48
N TRP A 287 0.60 -1.65 -18.72
CA TRP A 287 0.77 -0.61 -17.73
C TRP A 287 1.19 0.71 -18.37
N GLU A 288 2.07 0.65 -19.37
CA GLU A 288 2.76 1.81 -19.95
C GLU A 288 1.80 2.92 -20.39
N GLY A 289 2.06 4.13 -19.91
CA GLY A 289 1.31 5.34 -20.22
C GLY A 289 -0.03 5.45 -19.49
N GLN A 290 -0.38 4.45 -18.69
CA GLN A 290 -1.52 4.51 -17.77
C GLN A 290 -1.07 5.06 -16.41
N GLU A 291 0.20 4.97 -16.11
CA GLU A 291 0.88 5.46 -14.94
C GLU A 291 1.86 6.60 -15.25
N VAL A 292 2.28 7.29 -14.20
CA VAL A 292 3.57 7.95 -14.10
C VAL A 292 4.23 7.47 -12.83
N GLN A 293 5.56 7.36 -12.82
CA GLN A 293 6.27 6.89 -11.63
C GLN A 293 7.59 7.60 -11.38
N SER A 294 7.93 7.78 -10.10
CA SER A 294 9.18 8.41 -9.68
C SER A 294 9.73 7.81 -8.39
N GLY A 295 11.04 7.54 -8.37
CA GLY A 295 11.81 7.26 -7.15
C GLY A 295 12.39 8.52 -6.48
N SER A 296 12.13 9.71 -7.05
CA SER A 296 12.59 11.00 -6.54
C SER A 296 11.42 11.83 -5.99
N THR A 297 11.64 12.41 -4.81
CA THR A 297 10.59 13.13 -4.06
C THR A 297 11.12 14.42 -3.40
N PHE A 298 12.24 14.94 -3.89
CA PHE A 298 12.98 16.02 -3.23
C PHE A 298 12.16 17.31 -3.07
N ASP A 299 11.41 17.69 -4.10
CA ASP A 299 10.68 18.95 -4.14
C ASP A 299 9.21 18.85 -3.72
N TYR A 300 8.76 17.68 -3.23
CA TYR A 300 7.34 17.46 -2.91
C TYR A 300 6.87 18.38 -1.78
N GLN A 301 5.80 19.14 -2.02
CA GLN A 301 5.24 20.09 -1.06
C GLN A 301 3.91 19.61 -0.46
N PRO A 302 3.51 20.14 0.72
CA PRO A 302 2.16 19.94 1.24
C PRO A 302 1.08 20.48 0.29
N PHE A 303 -0.12 19.92 0.39
CA PHE A 303 -1.32 20.44 -0.26
C PHE A 303 -1.52 21.94 0.07
N PRO A 304 -1.94 22.80 -0.88
CA PRO A 304 -2.33 22.49 -2.26
C PRO A 304 -1.18 22.57 -3.28
N LYS A 305 0.06 22.84 -2.85
CA LYS A 305 1.19 23.01 -3.77
C LYS A 305 1.62 21.70 -4.42
N CYS A 306 1.62 20.62 -3.64
CA CYS A 306 1.85 19.26 -4.11
C CYS A 306 3.14 19.08 -4.93
N ASP A 307 3.10 18.22 -5.94
CA ASP A 307 4.25 17.88 -6.78
C ASP A 307 4.56 18.98 -7.82
N ALA A 308 5.83 19.28 -7.99
CA ALA A 308 6.31 20.16 -9.06
C ALA A 308 6.46 19.43 -10.40
N THR A 309 6.52 18.09 -10.40
CA THR A 309 6.78 17.24 -11.58
C THR A 309 5.49 16.95 -12.35
N TYR A 310 4.46 16.47 -11.67
CA TYR A 310 3.18 16.08 -12.28
C TYR A 310 2.09 17.12 -11.97
N GLY A 311 1.56 17.74 -13.03
CA GLY A 311 0.47 18.72 -12.90
C GLY A 311 -0.91 18.08 -12.71
N PRO A 312 -1.96 18.90 -12.46
CA PRO A 312 -3.32 18.42 -12.20
C PRO A 312 -3.91 17.50 -13.28
N ALA A 313 -3.55 17.72 -14.55
CA ALA A 313 -4.02 16.88 -15.65
C ALA A 313 -3.53 15.42 -15.50
N VAL A 314 -2.28 15.22 -15.07
CA VAL A 314 -1.71 13.88 -14.85
C VAL A 314 -2.40 13.20 -13.68
N TYR A 315 -2.57 13.88 -12.54
CA TYR A 315 -3.32 13.34 -11.40
C TYR A 315 -4.78 13.01 -11.75
N ALA A 316 -5.40 13.75 -12.67
CA ALA A 316 -6.76 13.47 -13.11
C ALA A 316 -6.87 12.24 -14.03
N SER A 317 -5.79 11.90 -14.76
CA SER A 317 -5.84 10.90 -15.83
C SER A 317 -4.97 9.67 -15.62
N ASN A 318 -4.00 9.65 -14.70
CA ASN A 318 -3.02 8.57 -14.56
C ASN A 318 -3.00 8.01 -13.13
N ILE A 319 -2.43 6.81 -12.98
CA ILE A 319 -1.93 6.39 -11.67
C ILE A 319 -0.60 7.10 -11.42
N VAL A 320 -0.49 7.81 -10.30
CA VAL A 320 0.74 8.48 -9.88
C VAL A 320 1.41 7.64 -8.80
N ARG A 321 2.50 6.98 -9.19
CA ARG A 321 3.27 6.08 -8.32
C ARG A 321 4.54 6.74 -7.79
N TYR A 322 4.76 6.63 -6.48
CA TYR A 322 6.08 6.90 -5.88
C TYR A 322 6.59 5.66 -5.17
N TYR A 323 7.82 5.29 -5.47
CA TYR A 323 8.47 4.12 -4.89
C TYR A 323 9.79 4.49 -4.24
N GLU A 324 10.22 3.67 -3.29
CA GLU A 324 11.54 3.76 -2.70
C GLU A 324 12.47 2.73 -3.31
N ASP A 325 13.76 3.00 -3.23
CA ASP A 325 14.80 2.05 -3.57
C ASP A 325 15.90 2.13 -2.51
N SER A 326 15.82 1.21 -1.55
CA SER A 326 16.69 1.08 -0.38
C SER A 326 17.75 -0.01 -0.57
N THR A 327 17.99 -0.43 -1.80
CA THR A 327 18.92 -1.50 -2.13
C THR A 327 20.37 -1.03 -2.06
N PHE A 328 21.26 -1.90 -1.61
CA PHE A 328 22.70 -1.73 -1.56
C PHE A 328 23.28 -1.51 -2.97
N ILE A 329 22.76 -2.20 -3.99
CA ILE A 329 23.14 -1.96 -5.38
C ILE A 329 22.86 -0.51 -5.78
N SER A 330 21.72 0.06 -5.38
CA SER A 330 21.42 1.47 -5.65
C SER A 330 22.30 2.44 -4.85
N ALA A 331 22.69 2.08 -3.62
CA ALA A 331 23.68 2.83 -2.85
C ALA A 331 25.11 2.76 -3.44
N LEU A 332 25.47 1.66 -4.12
CA LEU A 332 26.74 1.48 -4.84
C LEU A 332 26.85 2.38 -6.08
N ILE A 333 25.74 2.60 -6.78
CA ILE A 333 25.70 3.43 -8.00
C ILE A 333 25.75 4.93 -7.65
N ASN A 334 25.31 5.31 -6.45
CA ASN A 334 25.40 6.68 -5.94
C ASN A 334 25.99 6.74 -4.52
N PRO A 335 27.31 6.46 -4.37
CA PRO A 335 27.93 6.28 -3.06
C PRO A 335 28.13 7.59 -2.27
N SER A 336 28.04 8.74 -2.94
CA SER A 336 28.16 10.08 -2.34
C SER A 336 26.83 10.66 -1.85
N ARG A 337 25.70 9.95 -2.05
CA ARG A 337 24.42 10.36 -1.48
C ARG A 337 24.52 10.38 0.05
N PRO A 338 24.01 11.43 0.72
CA PRO A 338 23.92 11.43 2.18
C PRO A 338 23.05 10.25 2.63
N PRO A 339 23.38 9.60 3.76
CA PRO A 339 22.67 8.40 4.21
C PRO A 339 21.24 8.72 4.68
N THR A 340 20.94 9.97 5.06
CA THR A 340 19.58 10.53 5.00
C THR A 340 19.21 10.79 3.54
N ASN A 341 18.54 9.85 2.90
CA ASN A 341 18.02 10.05 1.55
C ASN A 341 16.91 11.14 1.58
N PRO A 342 17.12 12.35 1.00
CA PRO A 342 16.10 13.40 1.01
C PRO A 342 14.89 13.07 0.12
N ALA A 343 15.04 12.11 -0.79
CA ALA A 343 13.98 11.53 -1.59
C ALA A 343 13.26 10.35 -0.91
N ALA A 344 13.68 9.93 0.30
CA ALA A 344 12.96 8.90 1.05
C ALA A 344 11.52 9.35 1.32
N LEU A 345 10.60 8.38 1.36
CA LEU A 345 9.24 8.62 1.78
C LEU A 345 9.23 8.64 3.30
N THR A 346 9.24 9.82 3.91
CA THR A 346 9.05 9.95 5.36
C THR A 346 7.55 9.95 5.69
N PRO A 347 7.13 9.65 6.93
CA PRO A 347 5.71 9.70 7.30
C PRO A 347 5.02 11.05 6.95
N PRO A 348 5.62 12.23 7.22
CA PRO A 348 5.02 13.50 6.80
C PRO A 348 4.94 13.68 5.28
N LYS A 349 5.87 13.08 4.53
CA LYS A 349 5.86 13.13 3.07
C LYS A 349 4.77 12.24 2.49
N ALA A 350 4.63 11.01 3.00
CA ALA A 350 3.54 10.10 2.63
C ALA A 350 2.16 10.74 2.92
N GLN A 351 2.04 11.49 4.02
CA GLN A 351 0.84 12.28 4.32
C GLN A 351 0.61 13.41 3.32
N SER A 352 1.65 14.19 3.01
CA SER A 352 1.54 15.27 2.01
C SER A 352 1.13 14.73 0.64
N MET A 353 1.75 13.62 0.21
CA MET A 353 1.44 12.91 -1.04
C MET A 353 0.01 12.38 -1.07
N THR A 354 -0.44 11.77 0.03
CA THR A 354 -1.82 11.29 0.18
C THR A 354 -2.83 12.43 0.04
N ASN A 355 -2.56 13.56 0.70
CA ASN A 355 -3.40 14.76 0.62
C ASN A 355 -3.41 15.38 -0.79
N CYS A 356 -2.38 15.11 -1.58
CA CYS A 356 -2.23 15.57 -2.96
C CYS A 356 -2.74 14.59 -4.02
N GLY A 357 -3.23 13.41 -3.62
CA GLY A 357 -3.79 12.42 -4.54
C GLY A 357 -2.79 11.45 -5.15
N VAL A 358 -1.57 11.32 -4.58
CA VAL A 358 -0.72 10.17 -4.88
C VAL A 358 -1.49 8.91 -4.49
N ASN A 359 -1.70 8.05 -5.46
CA ASN A 359 -2.63 6.95 -5.34
C ASN A 359 -1.93 5.59 -5.36
N LEU A 360 -0.62 5.51 -5.62
CA LEU A 360 0.15 4.27 -5.48
C LEU A 360 1.51 4.51 -4.81
N PHE A 361 1.72 3.87 -3.66
CA PHE A 361 3.03 3.84 -3.00
C PHE A 361 3.74 2.51 -3.26
N GLY A 362 5.06 2.55 -3.41
CA GLY A 362 5.94 1.38 -3.41
C GLY A 362 6.94 1.49 -2.27
N PHE A 363 6.51 1.21 -1.03
CA PHE A 363 7.37 1.32 0.15
C PHE A 363 8.40 0.19 0.20
N ASP A 364 9.61 0.51 0.61
CA ASP A 364 10.62 -0.45 1.01
C ASP A 364 10.62 -0.62 2.53
N GLN A 365 10.96 -1.80 3.03
CA GLN A 365 11.10 -2.11 4.46
C GLN A 365 9.83 -1.83 5.26
N LEU A 366 8.65 -2.07 4.67
CA LEU A 366 7.38 -1.78 5.34
C LEU A 366 7.17 -2.76 6.51
N LEU A 367 6.95 -2.20 7.70
CA LEU A 367 6.75 -2.94 8.95
C LEU A 367 5.46 -2.49 9.65
N PRO A 368 4.90 -3.30 10.58
CA PRO A 368 3.65 -2.96 11.25
C PRO A 368 3.72 -1.64 12.05
N GLU A 369 4.88 -1.29 12.60
CA GLU A 369 5.09 -0.07 13.38
C GLU A 369 5.48 1.14 12.50
N ASP A 370 5.45 1.00 11.18
CA ASP A 370 5.92 2.03 10.25
C ASP A 370 4.94 3.21 10.14
N GLY A 371 5.41 4.39 10.56
CA GLY A 371 4.62 5.62 10.51
C GLY A 371 4.15 6.03 9.11
N ARG A 372 4.74 5.50 8.04
CA ARG A 372 4.32 5.79 6.66
C ARG A 372 2.94 5.22 6.35
N ILE A 373 2.57 4.09 6.95
CA ILE A 373 1.19 3.56 6.88
C ILE A 373 0.22 4.55 7.52
N GLN A 374 0.56 5.08 8.71
CA GLN A 374 -0.25 6.14 9.32
C GLN A 374 -0.29 7.41 8.46
N GLY A 375 0.81 7.72 7.77
CA GLY A 375 0.90 8.82 6.82
C GLY A 375 -0.11 8.68 5.66
N THR A 376 -0.48 7.47 5.24
CA THR A 376 -1.50 7.28 4.20
C THR A 376 -2.94 7.44 4.70
N LEU A 377 -3.14 7.62 6.02
CA LEU A 377 -4.46 7.81 6.61
C LEU A 377 -4.85 9.29 6.62
N TRP A 378 -6.05 9.60 6.16
CA TRP A 378 -6.59 10.96 6.04
C TRP A 378 -7.98 11.13 6.68
N SER A 379 -8.70 10.03 6.95
CA SER A 379 -10.08 10.05 7.48
C SER A 379 -10.14 10.22 9.00
N TRP A 380 -10.51 9.18 9.75
CA TRP A 380 -10.67 9.23 11.21
C TRP A 380 -9.44 9.78 11.93
N ALA A 381 -9.66 10.49 13.02
CA ALA A 381 -8.61 10.85 13.98
C ALA A 381 -8.23 9.62 14.82
N PRO A 382 -7.06 9.60 15.49
CA PRO A 382 -6.71 8.55 16.45
C PRO A 382 -7.85 8.25 17.44
N ASP A 383 -8.13 6.96 17.61
CA ASP A 383 -9.18 6.41 18.48
C ASP A 383 -10.63 6.76 18.12
N GLU A 384 -10.87 7.35 16.93
CA GLU A 384 -12.21 7.53 16.35
C GLU A 384 -12.59 6.37 15.40
N PRO A 385 -13.89 6.14 15.14
CA PRO A 385 -15.05 6.85 15.70
C PRO A 385 -15.42 6.45 17.13
N ARG A 386 -15.68 7.43 17.99
CA ARG A 386 -16.20 7.23 19.35
C ARG A 386 -17.74 7.35 19.37
N VAL A 387 -18.41 6.23 19.17
CA VAL A 387 -19.89 6.14 19.17
C VAL A 387 -20.56 6.66 20.45
N SER A 388 -19.83 6.69 21.57
CA SER A 388 -20.32 7.28 22.83
C SER A 388 -20.44 8.81 22.80
N VAL A 389 -19.74 9.49 21.89
CA VAL A 389 -19.83 10.94 21.68
C VAL A 389 -20.96 11.27 20.72
N GLY A 390 -21.16 10.45 19.69
CA GLY A 390 -22.24 10.56 18.72
C GLY A 390 -22.02 9.63 17.53
N THR A 391 -22.94 9.65 16.57
CA THR A 391 -22.87 8.78 15.39
C THR A 391 -22.68 9.54 14.09
N CYS A 392 -22.71 10.87 14.11
CA CYS A 392 -22.55 11.69 12.92
C CYS A 392 -21.09 12.10 12.72
N THR A 393 -20.62 12.08 11.48
CA THR A 393 -19.21 12.37 11.17
C THR A 393 -18.99 13.85 10.93
N LEU A 394 -18.08 14.43 11.71
CA LEU A 394 -17.58 15.79 11.54
C LEU A 394 -16.13 15.74 11.04
N GLN A 395 -15.80 16.46 9.98
CA GLN A 395 -14.41 16.79 9.68
C GLN A 395 -13.98 17.98 10.55
N GLY A 396 -12.95 17.78 11.37
CA GLY A 396 -12.38 18.79 12.27
C GLY A 396 -11.45 19.79 11.57
N THR A 397 -10.96 20.74 12.36
CA THR A 397 -10.00 21.77 11.92
C THR A 397 -8.59 21.24 11.64
N ASP A 398 -8.34 19.96 11.87
CA ASP A 398 -7.09 19.25 11.55
C ASP A 398 -7.26 18.31 10.33
N SER A 399 -8.38 18.42 9.60
CA SER A 399 -8.74 17.58 8.45
C SER A 399 -9.18 16.16 8.81
N ARG A 400 -9.11 15.76 10.09
CA ARG A 400 -9.50 14.42 10.54
C ARG A 400 -10.98 14.33 10.85
N TRP A 401 -11.52 13.12 10.79
CA TRP A 401 -12.91 12.84 11.10
C TRP A 401 -13.04 12.45 12.57
N VAL A 402 -14.10 12.97 13.21
CA VAL A 402 -14.48 12.64 14.57
C VAL A 402 -15.97 12.34 14.64
N ALA A 403 -16.37 11.47 15.56
CA ALA A 403 -17.76 11.27 15.88
C ALA A 403 -18.30 12.46 16.68
N ALA A 404 -19.48 12.96 16.32
CA ALA A 404 -20.10 14.10 16.98
C ALA A 404 -21.63 13.94 17.13
N PRO A 405 -22.24 14.63 18.12
CA PRO A 405 -23.69 14.61 18.30
C PRO A 405 -24.41 15.15 17.07
N CYS A 406 -25.30 14.35 16.47
CA CYS A 406 -26.02 14.71 15.24
C CYS A 406 -26.88 15.99 15.34
N GLY A 407 -27.26 16.38 16.56
CA GLY A 407 -28.02 17.59 16.86
C GLY A 407 -27.17 18.86 17.00
N ALA A 408 -25.83 18.75 16.97
CA ALA A 408 -24.96 19.93 16.97
C ALA A 408 -25.11 20.71 15.67
N ALA A 409 -24.85 22.01 15.71
CA ALA A 409 -24.89 22.88 14.54
C ALA A 409 -23.48 23.04 13.95
N HIS A 410 -23.26 22.47 12.76
CA HIS A 410 -22.02 22.64 11.99
C HIS A 410 -22.36 22.89 10.52
N PRO A 411 -21.50 23.60 9.77
CA PRO A 411 -21.62 23.68 8.31
C PRO A 411 -21.75 22.29 7.68
N ALA A 412 -22.53 22.14 6.61
CA ALA A 412 -22.55 20.92 5.82
C ALA A 412 -21.46 20.97 4.74
N GLY A 413 -20.66 19.91 4.60
CA GLY A 413 -19.73 19.75 3.48
C GLY A 413 -20.48 19.35 2.21
N CYS A 414 -20.53 20.26 1.23
CA CYS A 414 -21.24 20.05 -0.01
C CYS A 414 -20.28 19.94 -1.19
N GLN A 415 -20.64 19.14 -2.19
CA GLN A 415 -19.88 18.98 -3.42
C GLN A 415 -20.72 19.41 -4.63
N ASP A 416 -20.09 20.13 -5.56
CA ASP A 416 -20.68 20.46 -6.86
C ASP A 416 -20.46 19.36 -7.91
N GLY A 417 -21.06 19.51 -9.09
CA GLY A 417 -20.95 18.54 -10.19
C GLY A 417 -19.55 18.42 -10.81
N SER A 418 -18.63 19.34 -10.49
CA SER A 418 -17.22 19.30 -10.90
C SER A 418 -16.31 18.74 -9.81
N GLY A 419 -16.87 18.36 -8.65
CA GLY A 419 -16.13 17.79 -7.53
C GLY A 419 -15.54 18.81 -6.56
N ASN A 420 -15.80 20.12 -6.72
CA ASN A 420 -15.31 21.13 -5.78
C ASN A 420 -16.16 21.15 -4.51
N TRP A 421 -15.50 21.45 -3.40
CA TRP A 421 -16.11 21.48 -2.07
C TRP A 421 -16.55 22.88 -1.67
N HIS A 422 -17.71 22.95 -1.02
CA HIS A 422 -18.35 24.15 -0.48
C HIS A 422 -18.88 23.83 0.91
N VAL A 423 -19.18 24.87 1.70
CA VAL A 423 -19.84 24.70 3.01
C VAL A 423 -21.05 25.60 3.15
N THR A 424 -22.06 25.11 3.87
CA THR A 424 -23.29 25.88 4.18
C THR A 424 -23.13 26.74 5.44
N ALA A 425 -24.16 27.51 5.78
CA ALA A 425 -24.36 27.94 7.17
C ALA A 425 -24.51 26.72 8.10
N ALA A 426 -24.29 26.91 9.40
CA ALA A 426 -24.36 25.82 10.37
C ALA A 426 -25.78 25.23 10.48
N VAL A 427 -25.87 23.91 10.37
CA VAL A 427 -27.11 23.13 10.43
C VAL A 427 -26.90 21.84 11.25
N THR A 428 -27.99 21.21 11.68
CA THR A 428 -27.91 19.84 12.20
C THR A 428 -27.56 18.86 11.09
N PHE A 429 -27.00 17.69 11.45
CA PHE A 429 -26.64 16.68 10.45
C PHE A 429 -27.82 16.27 9.58
N ALA A 430 -29.00 16.08 10.19
CA ALA A 430 -30.23 15.71 9.47
C ALA A 430 -30.67 16.75 8.44
N ASN A 431 -30.31 18.03 8.63
CA ASN A 431 -30.64 19.12 7.72
C ASN A 431 -29.53 19.39 6.68
N ALA A 432 -28.36 18.75 6.80
CA ALA A 432 -27.23 18.94 5.89
C ALA A 432 -27.58 18.64 4.41
N PRO A 433 -28.30 17.56 4.06
CA PRO A 433 -28.72 17.31 2.67
C PRO A 433 -29.56 18.45 2.08
N ALA A 434 -30.55 18.93 2.83
CA ALA A 434 -31.44 20.01 2.39
C ALA A 434 -30.69 21.34 2.25
N ALA A 435 -29.76 21.63 3.17
CA ALA A 435 -28.93 22.83 3.14
C ALA A 435 -28.00 22.85 1.91
N CYS A 436 -27.37 21.73 1.58
CA CYS A 436 -26.58 21.62 0.35
C CYS A 436 -27.44 21.78 -0.90
N ALA A 437 -28.61 21.11 -0.95
CA ALA A 437 -29.52 21.18 -2.09
C ALA A 437 -30.02 22.61 -2.35
N ALA A 438 -30.33 23.37 -1.30
CA ALA A 438 -30.74 24.78 -1.41
C ALA A 438 -29.64 25.67 -2.01
N ALA A 439 -28.37 25.28 -1.88
CA ALA A 439 -27.22 25.95 -2.49
C ALA A 439 -26.86 25.40 -3.89
N GLY A 440 -27.63 24.44 -4.42
CA GLY A 440 -27.36 23.80 -5.71
C GLY A 440 -26.27 22.72 -5.67
N PHE A 441 -25.95 22.20 -4.49
CA PHE A 441 -24.89 21.21 -4.26
C PHE A 441 -25.44 19.92 -3.62
N THR A 442 -24.60 18.88 -3.53
CA THR A 442 -24.94 17.61 -2.88
C THR A 442 -24.19 17.47 -1.56
N PHE A 443 -24.84 16.95 -0.50
CA PHE A 443 -24.14 16.63 0.74
C PHE A 443 -23.15 15.48 0.53
N GLY A 444 -21.85 15.79 0.70
CA GLY A 444 -20.77 14.99 0.13
C GLY A 444 -20.05 14.11 1.15
N LEU A 445 -19.46 13.03 0.64
CA LEU A 445 -18.57 12.11 1.36
C LEU A 445 -17.21 12.09 0.66
N PRO A 446 -16.14 12.66 1.24
CA PRO A 446 -14.80 12.49 0.70
C PRO A 446 -14.43 11.01 0.72
N ARG A 447 -13.93 10.49 -0.41
CA ARG A 447 -13.48 9.11 -0.58
C ARG A 447 -11.98 8.97 -0.82
N THR A 448 -11.27 10.08 -0.96
CA THR A 448 -9.82 10.13 -1.17
C THR A 448 -9.18 11.22 -0.33
N GLY A 449 -7.85 11.12 -0.10
CA GLY A 449 -7.11 12.13 0.67
C GLY A 449 -7.16 13.53 0.05
N VAL A 450 -7.17 13.62 -1.28
CA VAL A 450 -7.32 14.90 -1.99
C VAL A 450 -8.72 15.48 -1.85
N GLN A 451 -9.77 14.66 -1.89
CA GLN A 451 -11.14 15.14 -1.63
C GLN A 451 -11.28 15.63 -0.19
N ASN A 452 -10.70 14.91 0.77
CA ASN A 452 -10.73 15.30 2.18
C ASN A 452 -9.98 16.63 2.41
N SER A 453 -8.83 16.80 1.77
CA SER A 453 -8.05 18.05 1.82
C SER A 453 -8.79 19.22 1.14
N GLY A 454 -9.51 18.94 0.06
CA GLY A 454 -10.40 19.90 -0.61
C GLY A 454 -11.52 20.40 0.30
N LEU A 455 -12.23 19.48 0.98
CA LEU A 455 -13.25 19.86 1.98
C LEU A 455 -12.62 20.66 3.13
N HIS A 456 -11.47 20.21 3.63
CA HIS A 456 -10.80 20.87 4.74
C HIS A 456 -10.45 22.33 4.44
N THR A 457 -10.05 22.63 3.20
CA THR A 457 -9.69 23.99 2.75
C THR A 457 -10.85 24.98 2.94
N VAL A 458 -12.09 24.53 2.77
CA VAL A 458 -13.30 25.37 2.91
C VAL A 458 -13.98 25.23 4.29
N ALA A 459 -13.81 24.08 4.95
CA ALA A 459 -14.46 23.78 6.23
C ALA A 459 -13.66 24.29 7.44
N ALA A 460 -12.33 24.25 7.41
CA ALA A 460 -11.50 24.61 8.56
C ALA A 460 -11.71 26.05 9.06
N PRO A 461 -11.83 27.08 8.20
CA PRO A 461 -12.13 28.44 8.64
C PRO A 461 -13.48 28.57 9.37
N ALA A 462 -14.41 27.63 9.15
CA ALA A 462 -15.71 27.58 9.79
C ALA A 462 -15.77 26.63 11.01
N GLY A 463 -14.63 26.11 11.45
CA GLY A 463 -14.54 25.19 12.59
C GLY A 463 -14.81 23.72 12.25
N GLY A 464 -14.82 23.35 10.96
CA GLY A 464 -15.14 22.01 10.48
C GLY A 464 -16.50 21.92 9.77
N ALA A 465 -16.81 20.75 9.23
CA ALA A 465 -18.07 20.53 8.52
C ALA A 465 -18.56 19.08 8.65
N TRP A 466 -19.88 18.91 8.61
CA TRP A 466 -20.50 17.59 8.49
C TRP A 466 -20.03 16.90 7.20
N VAL A 467 -19.76 15.61 7.32
CA VAL A 467 -19.46 14.69 6.21
C VAL A 467 -20.62 13.73 6.07
N ASN A 468 -21.01 13.37 4.85
CA ASN A 468 -22.12 12.46 4.59
C ASN A 468 -21.78 10.99 4.93
N TYR A 469 -21.57 10.73 6.22
CA TYR A 469 -21.30 9.43 6.81
C TYR A 469 -21.88 9.37 8.23
N ILE A 470 -22.47 8.22 8.56
CA ILE A 470 -22.94 7.90 9.91
C ILE A 470 -22.20 6.64 10.36
N VAL A 471 -21.69 6.67 11.58
CA VAL A 471 -21.08 5.53 12.25
C VAL A 471 -22.18 4.56 12.65
N THR A 472 -22.07 3.31 12.20
CA THR A 472 -23.03 2.22 12.46
C THR A 472 -22.57 1.31 13.57
#